data_AF-A0A946RD80-F1
#
_entry.id   AF-A0A946RD80-F1
#
_cell.length_a   1.000
_cell.length_b   1.000
_cell.length_c   1.000
_cell.angle_alpha   90.00
_cell.angle_beta   90.00
_cell.angle_gamma   90.00
#
_symmetry.space_group_name_H-M   'P 1'
#
loop_
_entity.id
_entity.type
_entity.pdbx_description
1 polymer ?
#
loop_
_entity_poly.entity_id
_entity_poly.type
_entity_poly.pdbx_seq_one_letter_code
_entity_poly.pdbx_strand_id
1 'polypeptide(L)'
;MNFILFTLINNVFNLLQMLIMIRVLLSWIPHDPYNQIIQILYRITEPILKPIRDILPMQSMGMDFSPIAAFFLLGFVKKFLLMAV
;
A
#
# COMPACT_ATOMS: atom_id res chain seq x y z
N MET A 1 -26.36 -11.04 2.55
CA MET A 1 -25.40 -10.49 3.52
C MET A 1 -23.98 -10.43 2.93
N ASN A 2 -23.49 -11.52 2.33
CA ASN A 2 -22.11 -11.63 1.81
C ASN A 2 -21.76 -10.62 0.71
N PHE A 3 -22.74 -10.21 -0.12
CA PHE A 3 -22.50 -9.21 -1.17
C PHE A 3 -21.98 -7.88 -0.63
N ILE A 4 -22.56 -7.35 0.44
CA ILE A 4 -22.14 -6.06 1.03
C ILE A 4 -20.72 -6.20 1.57
N LEU A 5 -20.43 -7.29 2.29
CA LEU A 5 -19.10 -7.56 2.84
C LEU A 5 -18.05 -7.70 1.73
N PHE A 6 -18.36 -8.45 0.67
CA PHE A 6 -17.51 -8.60 -0.51
C PHE A 6 -17.20 -7.24 -1.14
N THR A 7 -18.22 -6.40 -1.38
CA THR A 7 -18.05 -5.08 -1.99
C THR A 7 -17.21 -4.16 -1.11
N LEU A 8 -17.42 -4.17 0.20
CA LEU A 8 -16.64 -3.37 1.15
C LEU A 8 -15.17 -3.78 1.14
N ILE A 9 -14.88 -5.08 1.29
CA ILE A 9 -13.51 -5.61 1.23
C ILE A 9 -12.87 -5.24 -0.11
N ASN A 10 -13.55 -5.50 -1.23
CA ASN A 10 -13.00 -5.22 -2.55
C ASN A 10 -12.64 -3.73 -2.73
N ASN A 11 -13.53 -2.81 -2.31
CA ASN A 11 -13.30 -1.38 -2.44
C ASN A 11 -12.19 -0.87 -1.51
N VAL A 12 -12.14 -1.31 -0.26
CA VAL A 12 -11.09 -0.91 0.68
C VAL A 12 -9.72 -1.34 0.19
N PHE A 13 -9.57 -2.60 -0.25
CA PHE A 13 -8.30 -3.08 -0.79
C PHE A 13 -7.91 -2.37 -2.10
N ASN A 14 -8.87 -2.07 -2.99
CA ASN A 14 -8.60 -1.28 -4.20
C ASN A 14 -8.05 0.11 -3.87
N LEU A 15 -8.66 0.79 -2.88
CA LEU A 15 -8.20 2.11 -2.44
C LEU A 15 -6.79 2.02 -1.85
N LEU A 16 -6.50 1.05 -0.98
CA LEU A 16 -5.17 0.87 -0.41
C LEU A 16 -4.12 0.56 -1.49
N GLN A 17 -4.44 -0.30 -2.46
CA GLN A 17 -3.56 -0.59 -3.59
C GLN A 17 -3.30 0.66 -4.44
N MET A 18 -4.31 1.48 -4.68
CA MET A 18 -4.15 2.76 -5.39
C MET A 18 -3.22 3.71 -4.63
N LEU A 19 -3.38 3.86 -3.31
CA LEU A 19 -2.51 4.71 -2.49
C LEU A 19 -1.06 4.22 -2.51
N ILE A 20 -0.85 2.91 -2.42
CA ILE A 20 0.49 2.32 -2.52
C ILE A 20 1.07 2.49 -3.92
N MET A 21 0.26 2.40 -4.97
CA MET A 21 0.71 2.69 -6.33
C MET A 21 1.19 4.15 -6.46
N ILE A 22 0.46 5.10 -5.87
CA ILE A 22 0.90 6.50 -5.81
C ILE A 22 2.23 6.62 -5.07
N ARG A 23 2.46 5.85 -3.98
CA ARG A 23 3.74 5.80 -3.27
C ARG A 23 4.89 5.29 -4.13
N VAL A 24 4.64 4.25 -4.96
CA VAL A 24 5.62 3.78 -5.94
C VAL A 24 5.99 4.91 -6.91
N LEU A 25 5.00 5.59 -7.48
CA LEU A 25 5.24 6.68 -8.42
C LEU A 25 5.99 7.86 -7.77
N LEU A 26 5.61 8.24 -6.55
CA LEU A 26 6.29 9.28 -5.78
C LEU A 26 7.73 8.91 -5.40
N SER A 27 8.09 7.62 -5.35
CA SER A 27 9.47 7.22 -5.11
C SER A 27 10.41 7.52 -6.29
N TRP A 28 9.87 7.66 -7.51
CA TRP A 28 10.64 7.97 -8.71
C TRP A 28 10.61 9.45 -9.09
N ILE A 29 9.64 10.20 -8.56
CA ILE A 29 9.44 11.61 -8.88
C ILE A 29 9.80 12.44 -7.62
N PRO A 30 10.75 13.38 -7.72
CA PRO A 30 11.02 14.33 -6.64
C PRO A 30 9.74 15.08 -6.25
N HIS A 31 9.45 15.14 -4.97
CA HIS A 31 8.23 15.76 -4.44
C HIS A 31 8.51 16.51 -3.15
N ASP A 32 7.68 17.50 -2.83
CA ASP A 32 7.81 18.29 -1.60
C ASP A 32 7.28 17.50 -0.39
N PRO A 33 8.14 17.13 0.58
CA PRO A 33 7.73 16.40 1.77
C PRO A 33 6.80 17.18 2.69
N TYR A 34 6.75 18.51 2.57
CA TYR A 34 5.89 19.37 3.39
C TYR A 34 4.45 19.46 2.85
N ASN A 35 4.18 18.97 1.64
CA ASN A 35 2.83 18.95 1.10
C ASN A 35 1.90 18.07 1.96
N GLN A 36 0.81 18.66 2.45
CA GLN A 36 -0.14 18.00 3.35
C GLN A 36 -0.75 16.72 2.75
N ILE A 37 -1.02 16.70 1.44
CA ILE A 37 -1.59 15.53 0.76
C ILE A 37 -0.59 14.38 0.78
N ILE A 38 0.69 14.68 0.57
CA ILE A 38 1.77 13.71 0.61
C ILE A 38 1.95 13.18 2.03
N GLN A 39 1.93 14.05 3.05
CA GLN A 39 2.01 13.61 4.44
C GLN A 39 0.85 12.69 4.82
N ILE A 40 -0.37 12.99 4.40
CA ILE A 40 -1.53 12.14 4.63
C ILE A 40 -1.34 10.78 3.95
N LEU A 41 -0.90 10.78 2.69
CA LEU A 41 -0.62 9.54 1.95
C LEU A 41 0.40 8.67 2.70
N TYR A 42 1.51 9.27 3.16
CA TYR A 42 2.52 8.55 3.94
C TYR A 42 1.91 8.02 5.24
N ARG A 43 1.16 8.82 6.00
CA ARG A 43 0.52 8.38 7.25
C ARG A 43 -0.43 7.20 7.07
N ILE A 44 -1.21 7.18 5.98
CA ILE A 44 -2.15 6.07 5.70
C ILE A 44 -1.41 4.81 5.28
N THR A 45 -0.32 4.93 4.50
CA THR A 45 0.37 3.78 3.92
C THR A 45 1.51 3.23 4.78
N GLU A 46 2.11 4.05 5.66
CA GLU A 46 3.24 3.63 6.53
C GLU A 46 2.92 2.44 7.44
N PRO A 47 1.73 2.29 8.07
CA PRO A 47 1.42 1.11 8.86
C PRO A 47 1.50 -0.21 8.07
N ILE A 48 1.28 -0.16 6.76
CA ILE A 48 1.38 -1.32 5.86
C ILE A 48 2.84 -1.49 5.38
N LEU A 49 3.51 -0.39 5.07
CA LEU A 49 4.86 -0.40 4.49
C LEU A 49 5.96 -0.66 5.52
N LYS A 50 5.84 -0.11 6.73
CA LYS A 50 6.86 -0.20 7.79
C LYS A 50 7.18 -1.66 8.16
N PRO A 51 6.22 -2.56 8.43
CA PRO A 51 6.53 -3.96 8.72
C PRO A 51 7.26 -4.66 7.57
N ILE A 52 6.89 -4.34 6.32
CA ILE A 52 7.55 -4.89 5.14
C ILE A 52 8.99 -4.38 5.04
N ARG A 53 9.20 -3.10 5.36
CA ARG A 53 10.51 -2.42 5.35
C ARG A 53 11.43 -2.88 6.49
N ASP A 54 10.86 -3.37 7.59
CA ASP A 54 11.62 -3.92 8.71
C ASP A 54 12.06 -5.37 8.42
N ILE A 55 11.28 -6.13 7.64
CA ILE A 55 11.60 -7.51 7.24
C ILE A 55 12.57 -7.54 6.06
N LEU A 56 12.38 -6.64 5.09
CA LEU A 56 13.19 -6.56 3.89
C LEU A 56 14.26 -5.47 4.10
N PRO A 57 15.56 -5.79 4.12
CA PRO A 57 16.65 -4.80 4.29
C PRO A 57 16.85 -3.98 3.01
N MET A 58 15.78 -3.38 2.49
CA MET A 58 15.76 -2.59 1.25
C MET A 58 16.27 -1.15 1.47
N GLN A 59 16.32 -0.71 2.73
CA GLN A 59 16.81 0.61 3.11
C GLN A 59 18.30 0.80 2.75
N SER A 60 19.09 -0.29 2.67
CA SER A 60 20.52 -0.24 2.32
C SER A 60 20.79 -0.07 0.83
N MET A 61 19.77 -0.09 -0.04
CA MET A 61 19.92 0.00 -1.50
C MET A 61 19.55 1.37 -2.10
N GLY A 62 19.27 2.38 -1.27
CA GLY A 62 19.01 3.76 -1.72
C GLY A 62 17.69 3.97 -2.48
N MET A 63 16.88 2.93 -2.68
CA MET A 63 15.54 3.00 -3.29
C MET A 63 14.56 2.16 -2.47
N ASP A 64 13.45 2.77 -2.06
CA ASP A 64 12.41 2.09 -1.26
C ASP A 64 11.51 1.23 -2.16
N PHE A 65 11.84 -0.07 -2.29
CA PHE A 65 11.03 -1.05 -3.01
C PHE A 65 9.87 -1.63 -2.18
N SER A 66 9.74 -1.25 -0.90
CA SER A 66 8.65 -1.74 -0.04
C SER A 66 7.25 -1.48 -0.58
N PRO A 67 6.95 -0.36 -1.30
CA PRO A 67 5.63 -0.15 -1.88
C PRO A 67 5.26 -1.16 -2.96
N ILE A 68 6.23 -1.64 -3.74
CA ILE A 68 5.98 -2.68 -4.76
C ILE A 68 5.64 -4.00 -4.07
N ALA A 69 6.42 -4.40 -3.06
CA ALA A 69 6.14 -5.61 -2.29
C ALA A 69 4.76 -5.55 -1.62
N ALA A 70 4.42 -4.41 -1.02
CA ALA A 70 3.13 -4.18 -0.39
C ALA A 70 1.96 -4.27 -1.38
N PHE A 71 2.12 -3.75 -2.60
CA PHE A 71 1.10 -3.82 -3.64
C PHE A 71 0.72 -5.27 -3.97
N PHE A 72 1.72 -6.14 -4.16
CA PHE A 72 1.49 -7.55 -4.42
C PHE A 72 0.92 -8.28 -3.21
N LEU A 73 1.48 -8.06 -2.01
CA LEU A 73 0.99 -8.67 -0.77
C LEU A 73 -0.47 -8.33 -0.50
N LEU A 74 -0.86 -7.06 -0.64
CA LEU A 74 -2.26 -6.66 -0.51
C LEU A 74 -3.15 -7.33 -1.56
N GLY A 75 -2.66 -7.52 -2.78
CA GLY A 75 -3.40 -8.22 -3.83
C GLY A 75 -3.66 -9.68 -3.49
N PHE A 76 -2.66 -10.37 -2.92
CA PHE A 76 -2.84 -11.74 -2.43
C PHE A 76 -3.82 -11.81 -1.27
N VAL A 77 -3.67 -10.95 -0.25
CA VAL A 77 -4.56 -10.89 0.90
C VAL A 77 -6.00 -10.59 0.47
N LYS A 78 -6.19 -9.63 -0.44
CA LYS A 78 -7.49 -9.29 -1.02
C LYS A 78 -8.15 -10.50 -1.67
N LYS A 79 -7.44 -11.18 -2.58
CA LYS A 79 -7.99 -12.34 -3.31
C LYS A 79 -8.35 -13.46 -2.35
N PHE A 80 -7.50 -13.73 -1.35
CA PHE A 80 -7.76 -14.75 -0.34
C PHE A 80 -9.02 -14.42 0.49
N LEU A 81 -9.14 -13.18 0.97
CA LEU A 81 -10.31 -12.76 1.74
C LEU A 81 -11.60 -12.78 0.91
N LEU A 82 -11.55 -12.34 -0.34
CA LEU A 82 -12.72 -12.37 -1.22
C LEU A 82 -13.15 -13.79 -1.60
N MET A 83 -12.23 -14.75 -1.62
CA MET A 83 -12.56 -16.16 -1.83
C MET A 83 -13.22 -16.80 -0.60
N ALA A 84 -12.93 -16.29 0.60
CA ALA A 84 -13.45 -16.82 1.85
C ALA A 84 -14.84 -16.28 2.24
N VAL A 85 -15.34 -15.23 1.57
CA VAL A 85 -16.60 -14.52 1.84
C VAL A 85 -17.68 -14.90 0.82
#